data_AF-A0A420YQI3-F1
#
_entry.id   AF-A0A420YQI3-F1
#
_cell.length_a   1.000
_cell.length_b   1.000
_cell.length_c   1.000
_cell.angle_alpha   90.00
_cell.angle_beta   90.00
_cell.angle_gamma   90.00
#
_symmetry.space_group_name_H-M   'P 1'
#
loop_
_entity.id
_entity.type
_entity.pdbx_description
1 polymer ?
#
loop_
_entity_poly.entity_id
_entity_poly.type
_entity_poly.pdbx_seq_one_letter_code
_entity_poly.pdbx_strand_id
1 'polypeptide(L)'
;MENKSKLHEDRFSSEKILLEPDYLTDYLQLKKHEVADKNNKEIRNILEYMILGYGLHVIVSELGIQSTLSLAERTIRRKLNDCGLSNVDKLMANYYRLLLFPMLQAGEKHLIEKYNEENSLVRKYKKHKKVFKSNVVFREGASEYLGTLTYNIVSNLITMPILFAYSPITSNVNQLSEFFNKLARAQNSKLSEFANDIGFDSVQLDSWIFNAMKKMEISVNDNAELVDDLTGEVITTIGQCKI
;
A
#
# COMPACT_ATOMS: atom_id res chain seq x y z
N MET A 1 23.45 -46.42 -20.21
CA MET A 1 23.20 -45.17 -20.94
C MET A 1 22.50 -44.21 -20.00
N GLU A 2 23.14 -43.07 -19.78
CA GLU A 2 22.75 -41.94 -18.94
C GLU A 2 21.39 -41.34 -19.41
N ASN A 3 20.48 -41.05 -18.47
CA ASN A 3 20.23 -39.72 -17.87
C ASN A 3 19.80 -38.67 -18.93
N LYS A 4 18.61 -38.06 -18.89
CA LYS A 4 18.01 -37.30 -17.78
C LYS A 4 16.52 -37.10 -18.02
N SER A 5 15.70 -37.37 -16.99
CA SER A 5 14.48 -36.60 -16.77
C SER A 5 14.88 -35.12 -16.63
N LYS A 6 14.28 -34.24 -17.43
CA LYS A 6 14.41 -32.79 -17.21
C LYS A 6 13.63 -32.43 -15.95
N LEU A 7 14.35 -32.49 -14.85
CA LEU A 7 14.06 -31.90 -13.56
C LEU A 7 13.97 -30.37 -13.68
N HIS A 8 12.99 -29.82 -12.93
CA HIS A 8 12.81 -28.42 -12.54
C HIS A 8 12.22 -27.46 -13.57
N GLU A 9 10.92 -27.64 -13.85
CA GLU A 9 10.04 -26.48 -13.71
C GLU A 9 10.08 -26.07 -12.24
N ASP A 10 10.54 -24.84 -11.98
CA ASP A 10 10.52 -24.26 -10.64
C ASP A 10 9.08 -24.33 -10.14
N ARG A 11 8.89 -25.18 -9.14
CA ARG A 11 7.65 -25.37 -8.43
C ARG A 11 7.24 -24.02 -7.82
N PHE A 12 6.36 -23.29 -8.49
CA PHE A 12 5.35 -22.46 -7.80
C PHE A 12 4.35 -23.39 -7.09
N SER A 13 4.83 -24.32 -6.26
CA SER A 13 4.01 -25.27 -5.51
C SER A 13 4.42 -25.28 -4.03
N SER A 14 4.15 -24.17 -3.38
CA SER A 14 3.46 -24.12 -2.09
C SER A 14 2.24 -23.23 -2.34
N GLU A 15 1.04 -23.64 -1.96
CA GLU A 15 -0.22 -22.92 -2.23
C GLU A 15 -0.10 -21.45 -1.82
N LYS A 16 0.22 -20.56 -2.77
CA LYS A 16 0.23 -19.12 -2.53
C LYS A 16 -1.20 -18.72 -2.23
N ILE A 17 -1.41 -18.06 -1.10
CA ILE A 17 -2.74 -17.58 -0.75
C ILE A 17 -3.02 -16.36 -1.62
N LEU A 18 -4.06 -16.46 -2.45
CA LEU A 18 -4.51 -15.34 -3.24
C LEU A 18 -5.17 -14.31 -2.32
N LEU A 19 -4.58 -13.12 -2.25
CA LEU A 19 -5.15 -11.96 -1.59
C LEU A 19 -6.08 -11.28 -2.58
N GLU A 20 -7.39 -11.41 -2.37
CA GLU A 20 -8.41 -10.79 -3.23
C GLU A 20 -9.02 -9.54 -2.57
N PRO A 21 -9.34 -8.49 -3.34
CA PRO A 21 -10.07 -7.33 -2.83
C PRO A 21 -11.43 -7.71 -2.23
N ASP A 22 -12.11 -8.70 -2.81
CA ASP A 22 -13.41 -9.18 -2.33
C ASP A 22 -13.26 -9.82 -0.95
N TYR A 23 -12.23 -10.66 -0.74
CA TYR A 23 -11.94 -11.22 0.57
C TYR A 23 -11.67 -10.13 1.63
N LEU A 24 -10.89 -9.11 1.28
CA LEU A 24 -10.61 -7.98 2.18
C LEU A 24 -11.87 -7.16 2.50
N THR A 25 -12.73 -6.97 1.50
CA THR A 25 -14.02 -6.28 1.63
C THR A 25 -14.98 -7.07 2.52
N ASP A 26 -15.10 -8.38 2.29
CA ASP A 26 -15.93 -9.28 3.08
C ASP A 26 -15.50 -9.31 4.55
N TYR A 27 -14.18 -9.32 4.80
CA TYR A 27 -13.64 -9.21 6.16
C TYR A 27 -14.07 -7.92 6.86
N LEU A 28 -14.00 -6.77 6.16
CA LEU A 28 -14.44 -5.48 6.69
C LEU A 28 -15.95 -5.43 6.90
N GLN A 29 -16.75 -6.00 6.00
CA GLN A 29 -18.21 -6.10 6.14
C GLN A 29 -18.58 -6.95 7.35
N LEU A 30 -17.93 -8.10 7.55
CA LEU A 30 -18.11 -8.93 8.75
C LEU A 30 -17.87 -8.11 10.03
N LYS A 31 -16.77 -7.35 10.08
CA LYS A 31 -16.46 -6.47 11.21
C LYS A 31 -17.50 -5.36 11.39
N LYS A 32 -18.09 -4.86 10.32
CA LYS A 32 -19.23 -3.91 10.38
C LYS A 32 -20.48 -4.54 11.00
N HIS A 33 -20.75 -5.81 10.69
CA HIS A 33 -21.88 -6.56 11.25
C HIS A 33 -21.70 -6.90 12.75
N GLU A 34 -20.47 -7.14 13.22
CA GLU A 34 -20.19 -7.33 14.65
C GLU A 34 -20.60 -6.11 15.50
N VAL A 35 -20.66 -4.93 14.91
CA VAL A 35 -20.97 -3.65 15.57
C VAL A 35 -22.44 -3.22 15.38
N ALA A 36 -23.33 -4.14 14.98
CA ALA A 36 -24.69 -3.82 14.55
C ALA A 36 -25.67 -3.33 15.65
N ASP A 37 -25.27 -3.33 16.93
CA ASP A 37 -26.09 -2.75 18.00
C ASP A 37 -26.28 -1.24 17.82
N LYS A 38 -27.49 -0.76 18.15
CA LYS A 38 -27.99 0.61 17.82
C LYS A 38 -27.13 1.76 18.36
N ASN A 39 -26.21 1.51 19.29
CA ASN A 39 -25.40 2.54 19.95
C ASN A 39 -24.09 2.89 19.22
N ASN A 40 -23.71 2.20 18.14
CA ASN A 40 -22.41 2.41 17.47
C ASN A 40 -22.51 2.89 16.01
N LYS A 41 -23.44 3.81 15.72
CA LYS A 41 -23.62 4.39 14.36
C LYS A 41 -22.34 4.99 13.79
N GLU A 42 -21.56 5.69 14.62
CA GLU A 42 -20.29 6.30 14.19
C GLU A 42 -19.28 5.26 13.70
N ILE A 43 -19.13 4.15 14.44
CA ILE A 43 -18.19 3.06 14.08
C ILE A 43 -18.61 2.39 12.78
N ARG A 44 -19.92 2.14 12.61
CA ARG A 44 -20.44 1.60 11.34
C ARG A 44 -20.10 2.49 10.16
N ASN A 45 -20.22 3.81 10.33
CA ASN A 45 -19.85 4.75 9.28
C ASN A 45 -18.35 4.71 9.00
N ILE A 46 -17.49 4.67 10.03
CA ILE A 46 -16.03 4.51 9.83
C ILE A 46 -15.73 3.28 8.97
N LEU A 47 -16.32 2.12 9.31
CA LEU A 47 -16.13 0.88 8.58
C LEU A 47 -16.70 0.95 7.16
N GLU A 48 -17.83 1.62 6.94
CA GLU A 48 -18.40 1.86 5.61
C GLU A 48 -17.43 2.64 4.72
N TYR A 49 -16.86 3.74 5.24
CA TYR A 49 -15.89 4.52 4.48
C TYR A 49 -14.58 3.76 4.25
N MET A 50 -14.16 2.89 5.19
CA MET A 50 -13.02 1.99 4.98
C MET A 50 -13.27 1.02 3.82
N ILE A 51 -14.46 0.42 3.76
CA ILE A 51 -14.88 -0.47 2.67
C ILE A 51 -14.90 0.26 1.33
N LEU A 52 -15.33 1.52 1.31
CA LEU A 52 -15.34 2.36 0.12
C LEU A 52 -13.94 2.87 -0.28
N GLY A 53 -12.88 2.52 0.45
CA GLY A 53 -11.51 2.88 0.11
C GLY A 53 -11.13 4.33 0.41
N TYR A 54 -11.78 4.98 1.37
CA TYR A 54 -11.38 6.31 1.82
C TYR A 54 -10.18 6.21 2.77
N GLY A 55 -9.20 7.09 2.60
CA GLY A 55 -8.09 7.25 3.54
C GLY A 55 -8.55 7.77 4.89
N LEU A 56 -7.91 7.34 5.97
CA LEU A 56 -8.33 7.62 7.35
C LEU A 56 -8.52 9.12 7.67
N HIS A 57 -7.68 10.00 7.11
CA HIS A 57 -7.82 11.45 7.28
C HIS A 57 -9.03 12.01 6.55
N VAL A 58 -9.42 11.42 5.41
CA VAL A 58 -10.65 11.76 4.71
C VAL A 58 -11.85 11.28 5.52
N ILE A 59 -11.81 10.06 6.07
CA ILE A 59 -12.87 9.53 6.97
C ILE A 59 -13.09 10.46 8.17
N VAL A 60 -12.01 10.89 8.83
CA VAL A 60 -12.08 11.83 9.95
C VAL A 60 -12.76 13.14 9.55
N SER A 61 -12.42 13.67 8.37
CA SER A 61 -12.99 14.92 7.84
C SER A 61 -14.47 14.76 7.51
N GLU A 62 -14.83 13.75 6.72
CA GLU A 62 -16.20 13.50 6.25
C GLU A 62 -17.18 13.18 7.40
N LEU A 63 -16.70 12.51 8.44
CA LEU A 63 -17.51 12.18 9.62
C LEU A 63 -17.48 13.25 10.70
N GLY A 64 -16.76 14.36 10.50
CA GLY A 64 -16.63 15.42 11.51
C GLY A 64 -16.00 14.95 12.82
N ILE A 65 -15.12 13.95 12.77
CA ILE A 65 -14.44 13.42 13.96
C ILE A 65 -13.39 14.43 14.43
N GLN A 66 -13.44 14.81 15.70
CA GLN A 66 -12.47 15.73 16.28
C GLN A 66 -11.06 15.11 16.34
N SER A 67 -10.22 15.41 15.36
CA SER A 67 -8.82 14.99 15.28
C SER A 67 -8.04 15.88 14.32
N THR A 68 -6.73 16.01 14.51
CA THR A 68 -5.86 16.51 13.45
C THR A 68 -5.68 15.41 12.39
N LEU A 69 -5.48 15.79 11.13
CA LEU A 69 -5.30 14.84 10.03
C LEU A 69 -4.08 13.92 10.25
N SER A 70 -3.02 14.46 10.88
CA SER A 70 -1.82 13.70 11.26
C SER A 70 -2.06 12.63 12.33
N LEU A 71 -3.16 12.72 13.08
CA LEU A 71 -3.54 11.80 14.14
C LEU A 71 -4.72 10.89 13.75
N ALA A 72 -5.19 10.95 12.50
CA ALA A 72 -6.39 10.26 12.04
C ALA A 72 -6.36 8.75 12.34
N GLU A 73 -5.22 8.09 12.06
CA GLU A 73 -5.07 6.67 12.35
C GLU A 73 -5.21 6.35 13.84
N ARG A 74 -4.51 7.09 14.70
CA ARG A 74 -4.58 6.91 16.16
C ARG A 74 -6.00 7.11 16.67
N THR A 75 -6.69 8.13 16.16
CA THR A 75 -8.07 8.45 16.55
C THR A 75 -9.03 7.35 16.13
N ILE A 76 -8.94 6.87 14.89
CA ILE A 76 -9.80 5.79 14.39
C ILE A 76 -9.52 4.48 15.15
N ARG A 77 -8.24 4.11 15.35
CA ARG A 77 -7.87 2.92 16.15
C ARG A 77 -8.46 3.00 17.55
N ARG A 78 -8.37 4.15 18.22
CA ARG A 78 -8.97 4.34 19.55
C ARG A 78 -10.48 4.13 19.52
N LYS A 79 -11.19 4.76 18.58
CA LYS A 79 -12.66 4.61 18.45
C LYS A 79 -13.08 3.16 18.22
N LEU A 80 -12.35 2.42 17.38
CA LEU A 80 -12.59 0.99 17.12
C LEU A 80 -12.32 0.13 18.36
N ASN A 81 -11.30 0.44 19.16
CA ASN A 81 -11.03 -0.26 20.41
C ASN A 81 -12.08 0.06 21.48
N ASP A 82 -12.46 1.33 21.63
CA ASP A 82 -13.40 1.81 22.65
C ASP A 82 -14.82 1.23 22.43
N CYS A 83 -15.17 0.82 21.21
CA CYS A 83 -16.45 0.14 20.94
C CYS A 83 -16.43 -1.39 21.17
N GLY A 84 -15.30 -1.94 21.62
CA GLY A 84 -15.16 -3.37 21.94
C GLY A 84 -14.89 -4.27 20.73
N LEU A 85 -14.50 -3.71 19.58
CA LEU A 85 -14.18 -4.51 18.40
C LEU A 85 -12.89 -5.31 18.65
N SER A 86 -12.95 -6.62 18.43
CA SER A 86 -11.78 -7.49 18.57
C SER A 86 -10.81 -7.33 17.39
N ASN A 87 -9.52 -7.47 17.65
CA ASN A 87 -8.45 -7.52 16.64
C ASN A 87 -8.38 -6.26 15.74
N VAL A 88 -8.45 -5.08 16.33
CA VAL A 88 -8.35 -3.78 15.61
C VAL A 88 -7.07 -3.70 14.77
N ASP A 89 -5.95 -4.24 15.24
CA ASP A 89 -4.70 -4.20 14.46
C ASP A 89 -4.80 -4.99 13.14
N LYS A 90 -5.38 -6.20 13.18
CA LYS A 90 -5.65 -6.99 11.97
C LYS A 90 -6.65 -6.30 11.05
N LEU A 91 -7.68 -5.65 11.63
CA LEU A 91 -8.62 -4.83 10.86
C LEU A 91 -7.91 -3.70 10.11
N MET A 92 -7.03 -2.96 10.80
CA MET A 92 -6.29 -1.87 10.19
C MET A 92 -5.34 -2.36 9.10
N ALA A 93 -4.64 -3.48 9.33
CA ALA A 93 -3.79 -4.10 8.32
C ALA A 93 -4.59 -4.48 7.05
N ASN A 94 -5.71 -5.18 7.20
CA ASN A 94 -6.59 -5.55 6.08
C ASN A 94 -7.20 -4.33 5.38
N TYR A 95 -7.56 -3.28 6.12
CA TYR A 95 -7.99 -2.02 5.53
C TYR A 95 -6.89 -1.38 4.68
N TYR A 96 -5.64 -1.32 5.16
CA TYR A 96 -4.54 -0.80 4.35
C TYR A 96 -4.26 -1.66 3.13
N ARG A 97 -4.35 -3.00 3.26
CA ARG A 97 -4.25 -3.93 2.13
C ARG A 97 -5.30 -3.65 1.07
N LEU A 98 -6.54 -3.37 1.47
CA LEU A 98 -7.62 -3.02 0.54
C LEU A 98 -7.36 -1.65 -0.12
N LEU A 99 -7.05 -0.64 0.70
CA LEU A 99 -6.81 0.73 0.25
C LEU A 99 -5.66 0.83 -0.77
N LEU A 100 -4.61 0.03 -0.56
CA LEU A 100 -3.38 0.04 -1.36
C LEU A 100 -3.26 -1.20 -2.26
N PHE A 101 -4.35 -1.94 -2.47
CA PHE A 101 -4.32 -3.16 -3.27
C PHE A 101 -3.73 -2.95 -4.68
N PRO A 102 -4.09 -1.89 -5.44
CA PRO A 102 -3.50 -1.67 -6.75
C PRO A 102 -1.98 -1.42 -6.71
N MET A 103 -1.48 -0.78 -5.63
CA MET A 103 -0.05 -0.57 -5.42
C MET A 103 0.67 -1.90 -5.14
N LEU A 104 0.07 -2.77 -4.31
CA LEU A 104 0.60 -4.11 -4.06
C LEU A 104 0.70 -4.92 -5.36
N GLN A 105 -0.36 -4.88 -6.17
CA GLN A 105 -0.41 -5.60 -7.44
C GLN A 105 0.63 -5.10 -8.46
N ALA A 106 0.80 -3.78 -8.57
CA ALA A 106 1.82 -3.21 -9.44
C ALA A 106 3.24 -3.58 -8.98
N GLY A 107 3.51 -3.50 -7.68
CA GLY A 107 4.80 -3.88 -7.10
C GLY A 107 5.12 -5.36 -7.30
N GLU A 108 4.15 -6.25 -7.08
CA GLU A 108 4.35 -7.69 -7.28
C GLU A 108 4.58 -8.04 -8.76
N LYS A 109 3.82 -7.42 -9.67
CA LYS A 109 3.99 -7.64 -11.10
C LYS A 109 5.39 -7.26 -11.55
N HIS A 110 5.86 -6.07 -11.17
CA HIS A 110 7.21 -5.59 -11.50
C HIS A 110 8.28 -6.50 -10.89
N LEU A 111 8.09 -6.95 -9.65
CA LEU A 111 8.97 -7.88 -8.96
C LEU A 111 9.13 -9.20 -9.73
N ILE A 112 8.03 -9.82 -10.15
CA ILE A 112 8.03 -11.08 -10.90
C ILE A 112 8.71 -10.89 -12.26
N GLU A 113 8.39 -9.81 -12.98
CA GLU A 113 9.00 -9.50 -14.28
C GLU A 113 10.52 -9.41 -14.17
N LYS A 114 11.03 -8.61 -13.21
CA LYS A 114 12.47 -8.42 -12.99
C LYS A 114 13.18 -9.68 -12.49
N TYR A 115 12.54 -10.44 -11.60
CA TYR A 115 13.09 -11.70 -11.11
C TYR A 115 13.26 -12.73 -12.24
N ASN A 116 12.28 -12.81 -13.15
CA ASN A 116 12.35 -13.69 -14.32
C ASN A 116 13.41 -13.23 -15.33
N GLU A 117 13.53 -11.93 -15.57
CA GLU A 117 14.59 -11.34 -16.40
C GLU A 117 15.98 -11.74 -15.87
N GLU A 118 16.24 -11.55 -14.57
CA GLU A 118 17.53 -11.90 -13.96
C GLU A 118 17.82 -13.40 -14.00
N ASN A 119 16.83 -14.24 -13.67
CA ASN A 119 17.00 -15.69 -13.72
C ASN A 119 17.31 -16.20 -15.14
N SER A 120 16.70 -15.61 -16.16
CA SER A 120 16.99 -15.94 -17.57
C SER A 120 18.44 -15.60 -17.94
N LEU A 121 18.97 -14.48 -17.45
CA LEU A 121 20.33 -14.00 -17.71
C LEU A 121 21.38 -14.84 -16.96
N VAL A 122 21.11 -15.22 -15.70
CA VAL A 122 21.99 -16.09 -14.91
C VAL A 122 22.12 -17.47 -15.57
N ARG A 123 21.01 -18.04 -16.04
CA ARG A 123 21.01 -19.31 -16.80
C ARG A 123 21.81 -19.20 -18.10
N LYS A 124 21.78 -18.05 -18.77
CA LYS A 124 22.45 -17.82 -20.06
C LYS A 124 23.95 -17.53 -19.94
N TYR A 125 24.41 -16.88 -18.86
CA TYR A 125 25.77 -16.33 -18.80
C TYR A 125 26.67 -16.84 -17.65
N LYS A 126 26.22 -17.77 -16.78
CA LYS A 126 27.00 -18.31 -15.63
C LYS A 126 27.79 -17.22 -14.87
N LYS A 127 27.27 -16.00 -14.80
CA LYS A 127 27.91 -14.89 -14.08
C LYS A 127 27.62 -15.00 -12.59
N HIS A 128 28.52 -14.42 -11.78
CA HIS A 128 28.38 -14.32 -10.33
C HIS A 128 26.95 -13.93 -9.93
N LYS A 129 26.36 -14.73 -9.04
CA LYS A 129 25.01 -14.53 -8.51
C LYS A 129 25.00 -13.23 -7.70
N LYS A 130 24.64 -12.11 -8.34
CA LYS A 130 24.38 -10.85 -7.64
C LYS A 130 23.15 -11.07 -6.75
N VAL A 131 23.17 -10.53 -5.54
CA VAL A 131 22.00 -10.59 -4.64
C VAL A 131 20.88 -9.77 -5.28
N PHE A 132 19.78 -10.43 -5.64
CA PHE A 132 18.57 -9.77 -6.11
C PHE A 132 17.92 -9.04 -4.94
N LYS A 133 17.73 -7.73 -5.06
CA LYS A 133 17.19 -6.90 -3.97
C LYS A 133 15.66 -6.83 -4.08
N SER A 134 14.98 -7.94 -3.82
CA SER A 134 13.52 -8.09 -4.01
C SER A 134 12.72 -6.92 -3.43
N ASN A 135 13.03 -6.50 -2.21
CA ASN A 135 12.35 -5.37 -1.56
C ASN A 135 12.50 -4.03 -2.30
N VAL A 136 13.66 -3.77 -2.92
CA VAL A 136 13.88 -2.54 -3.69
C VAL A 136 13.09 -2.60 -4.98
N VAL A 137 13.17 -3.74 -5.69
CA VAL A 137 12.49 -3.95 -6.97
C VAL A 137 10.96 -3.87 -6.83
N PHE A 138 10.41 -4.44 -5.75
CA PHE A 138 8.98 -4.28 -5.45
C PHE A 138 8.59 -2.81 -5.28
N ARG A 139 9.39 -2.04 -4.52
CA ARG A 139 9.09 -0.62 -4.27
C ARG A 139 9.28 0.25 -5.51
N GLU A 140 10.17 -0.12 -6.43
CA GLU A 140 10.26 0.50 -7.75
C GLU A 140 8.93 0.38 -8.50
N GLY A 141 8.36 -0.83 -8.62
CA GLY A 141 7.06 -1.03 -9.26
C GLY A 141 5.90 -0.33 -8.56
N ALA A 142 5.88 -0.34 -7.21
CA ALA A 142 4.90 0.41 -6.44
C ALA A 142 5.02 1.93 -6.66
N SER A 143 6.25 2.45 -6.70
CA SER A 143 6.54 3.86 -6.97
C SER A 143 6.12 4.27 -8.39
N GLU A 144 6.36 3.42 -9.39
CA GLU A 144 5.90 3.65 -10.76
C GLU A 144 4.37 3.83 -10.81
N TYR A 145 3.63 2.91 -10.16
CA TYR A 145 2.17 3.01 -10.07
C TYR A 145 1.72 4.30 -9.38
N LEU A 146 2.23 4.58 -8.17
CA LEU A 146 1.87 5.79 -7.42
C LEU A 146 2.20 7.06 -8.19
N GLY A 147 3.30 7.06 -8.94
CA GLY A 147 3.71 8.14 -9.84
C GLY A 147 2.63 8.50 -10.86
N THR A 148 1.80 7.54 -11.30
CA THR A 148 0.73 7.77 -12.28
C THR A 148 -0.55 8.38 -11.69
N LEU A 149 -0.70 8.37 -10.36
CA LEU A 149 -1.93 8.79 -9.70
C LEU A 149 -2.07 10.31 -9.70
N THR A 150 -3.27 10.78 -9.99
CA THR A 150 -3.64 12.19 -9.90
C THR A 150 -3.71 12.65 -8.44
N TYR A 151 -3.53 13.94 -8.19
CA TYR A 151 -3.54 14.50 -6.83
C TYR A 151 -4.78 14.15 -6.01
N ASN A 152 -5.97 14.11 -6.59
CA ASN A 152 -7.20 13.73 -5.88
C ASN A 152 -7.13 12.29 -5.33
N ILE A 153 -6.52 11.36 -6.05
CA ILE A 153 -6.32 9.98 -5.59
C ILE A 153 -5.18 9.94 -4.58
N VAL A 154 -4.05 10.58 -4.87
CA VAL A 154 -2.90 10.64 -3.96
C VAL A 154 -3.28 11.24 -2.61
N SER A 155 -4.05 12.32 -2.61
CA SER A 155 -4.50 13.00 -1.39
C SER A 155 -5.53 12.19 -0.60
N ASN A 156 -6.14 11.16 -1.18
CA ASN A 156 -6.88 10.14 -0.43
C ASN A 156 -5.94 9.14 0.26
N LEU A 157 -4.76 8.84 -0.29
CA LEU A 157 -3.82 7.85 0.25
C LEU A 157 -2.81 8.47 1.24
N ILE A 158 -2.32 9.66 0.91
CA ILE A 158 -1.25 10.38 1.61
C ILE A 158 -1.81 11.71 2.10
N THR A 159 -1.76 11.94 3.40
CA THR A 159 -2.24 13.20 3.98
C THR A 159 -1.44 14.38 3.43
N MET A 160 -2.08 15.55 3.27
CA MET A 160 -1.36 16.77 2.87
C MET A 160 -0.18 17.08 3.80
N PRO A 161 -0.30 17.02 5.15
CA PRO A 161 0.85 17.22 6.02
C PRO A 161 2.06 16.33 5.70
N ILE A 162 1.84 15.09 5.24
CA ILE A 162 2.93 14.19 4.83
C ILE A 162 3.50 14.60 3.46
N LEU A 163 2.62 14.85 2.48
CA LEU A 163 3.04 15.27 1.13
C LEU A 163 3.89 16.55 1.16
N PHE A 164 3.61 17.43 2.11
CA PHE A 164 4.26 18.74 2.17
C PHE A 164 5.20 18.90 3.38
N ALA A 165 5.45 17.83 4.15
CA ALA A 165 6.31 17.87 5.34
C ALA A 165 7.73 18.40 5.05
N TYR A 166 8.19 18.16 3.82
CA TYR A 166 9.53 18.51 3.35
C TYR A 166 9.51 19.69 2.36
N SER A 167 8.33 20.30 2.16
CA SER A 167 8.24 21.51 1.37
C SER A 167 9.02 22.62 2.09
N PRO A 168 9.83 23.42 1.37
CA PRO A 168 10.57 24.54 1.96
C PRO A 168 9.64 25.72 2.28
N ILE A 169 8.56 25.47 3.01
CA ILE A 169 7.63 26.49 3.51
C ILE A 169 8.28 27.08 4.75
N THR A 170 8.99 28.18 4.57
CA THR A 170 9.35 29.06 5.69
C THR A 170 8.21 30.05 5.93
N SER A 171 8.22 30.70 7.09
CA SER A 171 7.14 31.53 7.63
C SER A 171 6.85 32.86 6.87
N ASN A 172 7.15 32.95 5.57
CA ASN A 172 6.92 34.13 4.73
C ASN A 172 5.69 33.94 3.82
N VAL A 173 4.82 34.96 3.79
CA VAL A 173 3.60 35.04 2.96
C VAL A 173 3.84 34.70 1.48
N ASN A 174 4.98 35.09 0.89
CA ASN A 174 5.29 34.79 -0.51
C ASN A 174 5.47 33.30 -0.77
N GLN A 175 6.06 32.57 0.18
CA GLN A 175 6.24 31.12 0.08
C GLN A 175 4.94 30.36 0.35
N LEU A 176 4.07 30.91 1.20
CA LEU A 176 2.72 30.39 1.38
C LEU A 176 1.89 30.55 0.09
N SER A 177 2.02 31.68 -0.62
CA SER A 177 1.41 31.86 -1.93
C SER A 177 1.96 30.87 -2.97
N GLU A 178 3.27 30.67 -3.00
CA GLU A 178 3.91 29.68 -3.87
C GLU A 178 3.41 28.25 -3.58
N PHE A 179 3.25 27.90 -2.31
CA PHE A 179 2.66 26.64 -1.89
C PHE A 179 1.24 26.43 -2.43
N PHE A 180 0.35 27.41 -2.25
CA PHE A 180 -1.03 27.30 -2.76
C PHE A 180 -1.07 27.26 -4.28
N ASN A 181 -0.18 27.98 -4.96
CA ASN A 181 -0.05 27.90 -6.42
C ASN A 181 0.41 26.52 -6.88
N LYS A 182 1.38 25.90 -6.18
CA LYS A 182 1.80 24.51 -6.45
C LYS A 182 0.66 23.53 -6.21
N LEU A 183 -0.09 23.70 -5.12
CA LEU A 183 -1.25 22.85 -4.80
C LEU A 183 -2.38 22.99 -5.84
N ALA A 184 -2.63 24.19 -6.35
CA ALA A 184 -3.61 24.44 -7.41
C ALA A 184 -3.20 23.77 -8.73
N ARG A 185 -1.91 23.83 -9.10
CA ARG A 185 -1.36 23.14 -10.28
C ARG A 185 -1.44 21.63 -10.11
N ALA A 186 -1.12 21.12 -8.92
CA ALA A 186 -1.09 19.70 -8.63
C ALA A 186 -2.46 19.02 -8.79
N GLN A 187 -3.58 19.73 -8.62
CA GLN A 187 -4.94 19.14 -8.67
C GLN A 187 -5.19 18.28 -9.92
N ASN A 188 -4.60 18.65 -11.06
CA ASN A 188 -4.76 17.95 -12.34
C ASN A 188 -3.50 17.17 -12.76
N SER A 189 -2.44 17.21 -11.95
CA SER A 189 -1.16 16.59 -12.26
C SER A 189 -1.03 15.22 -11.60
N LYS A 190 -0.17 14.39 -12.19
CA LYS A 190 0.23 13.10 -11.62
C LYS A 190 1.28 13.31 -10.52
N LEU A 191 1.38 12.39 -9.57
CA LEU A 191 2.37 12.47 -8.49
C LEU A 191 3.78 12.67 -9.04
N SER A 192 4.16 11.94 -10.09
CA SER A 192 5.47 12.07 -10.73
C SER A 192 5.78 13.48 -11.26
N GLU A 193 4.76 14.28 -11.53
CA GLU A 193 4.89 15.62 -12.12
C GLU A 193 5.03 16.71 -11.05
N PHE A 194 4.38 16.57 -9.89
CA PHE A 194 4.36 17.62 -8.85
C PHE A 194 5.13 17.27 -7.57
N ALA A 195 5.46 15.99 -7.36
CA ALA A 195 6.12 15.48 -6.15
C ALA A 195 7.37 16.30 -5.76
N ASN A 196 8.27 16.53 -6.72
CA ASN A 196 9.51 17.27 -6.49
C ASN A 196 9.26 18.75 -6.17
N ASP A 197 8.27 19.37 -6.82
CA ASP A 197 7.93 20.79 -6.61
C ASP A 197 7.51 21.07 -5.16
N ILE A 198 6.99 20.04 -4.49
CA ILE A 198 6.49 20.11 -3.11
C ILE A 198 7.45 19.49 -2.09
N GLY A 199 8.65 19.05 -2.51
CA GLY A 199 9.66 18.43 -1.65
C GLY A 199 9.41 16.95 -1.32
N PHE A 200 8.43 16.32 -1.95
CA PHE A 200 8.10 14.90 -1.79
C PHE A 200 8.79 14.05 -2.86
N ASP A 201 10.12 14.06 -2.87
CA ASP A 201 10.91 13.36 -3.88
C ASP A 201 10.82 11.81 -3.80
N SER A 202 11.60 11.12 -4.64
CA SER A 202 11.63 9.66 -4.70
C SER A 202 12.08 8.99 -3.40
N VAL A 203 12.93 9.63 -2.59
CA VAL A 203 13.37 9.08 -1.29
C VAL A 203 12.20 9.11 -0.30
N GLN A 204 11.40 10.18 -0.34
CA GLN A 204 10.25 10.36 0.54
C GLN A 204 9.13 9.39 0.14
N LEU A 205 8.93 9.17 -1.16
CA LEU A 205 8.02 8.18 -1.68
C LEU A 205 8.45 6.75 -1.32
N ASP A 206 9.72 6.39 -1.48
CA ASP A 206 10.25 5.05 -1.09
C ASP A 206 10.02 4.78 0.41
N SER A 207 10.33 5.77 1.25
CA SER A 207 10.11 5.70 2.69
C SER A 207 8.62 5.56 3.03
N TRP A 208 7.75 6.27 2.32
CA TRP A 208 6.30 6.15 2.50
C TRP A 208 5.80 4.75 2.13
N ILE A 209 6.22 4.20 0.97
CA ILE A 209 5.85 2.85 0.53
C ILE A 209 6.30 1.82 1.56
N PHE A 210 7.55 1.91 2.04
CA PHE A 210 8.09 1.01 3.06
C PHE A 210 7.26 1.05 4.36
N ASN A 211 6.87 2.24 4.82
CA ASN A 211 6.02 2.37 6.00
C ASN A 211 4.59 1.87 5.76
N ALA A 212 4.06 2.05 4.55
CA ALA A 212 2.74 1.52 4.18
C ALA A 212 2.75 -0.02 4.19
N MET A 213 3.81 -0.65 3.68
CA MET A 213 3.99 -2.11 3.74
C MET A 213 3.99 -2.64 5.17
N LYS A 214 4.71 -1.97 6.09
CA LYS A 214 4.65 -2.32 7.52
C LYS A 214 3.24 -2.25 8.09
N LYS A 215 2.47 -1.20 7.75
CA LYS A 215 1.09 -1.08 8.21
C LYS A 215 0.17 -2.17 7.67
N MET A 216 0.49 -2.70 6.49
CA MET A 216 -0.20 -3.84 5.89
C MET A 216 0.29 -5.17 6.44
N GLU A 217 1.35 -5.22 7.26
CA GLU A 217 2.01 -6.45 7.69
C GLU A 217 2.35 -7.32 6.47
N ILE A 218 3.01 -6.70 5.49
CA ILE A 218 3.48 -7.36 4.26
C ILE A 218 4.98 -7.08 4.10
N SER A 219 5.74 -8.13 3.81
CA SER A 219 7.15 -8.05 3.45
C SER A 219 7.43 -8.76 2.12
N VAL A 220 8.62 -8.52 1.55
CA VAL A 220 9.12 -9.29 0.40
C VAL A 220 10.30 -10.14 0.84
N ASN A 221 10.22 -11.45 0.59
CA ASN A 221 11.29 -12.39 0.93
C ASN A 221 12.41 -12.45 -0.13
N ASP A 222 13.47 -13.20 0.18
CA ASP A 222 14.63 -13.38 -0.71
C ASP A 222 14.30 -14.16 -1.99
N ASN A 223 13.15 -14.86 -2.03
CA ASN A 223 12.65 -15.57 -3.21
C ASN A 223 11.74 -14.71 -4.09
N ALA A 224 11.69 -13.39 -3.83
CA ALA A 224 10.86 -12.44 -4.58
C ALA A 224 9.35 -12.70 -4.44
N GLU A 225 8.91 -13.07 -3.23
CA GLU A 225 7.51 -13.34 -2.92
C GLU A 225 7.00 -12.41 -1.82
N LEU A 226 5.72 -12.05 -1.91
CA LEU A 226 5.03 -11.35 -0.84
C LEU A 226 4.73 -12.32 0.30
N VAL A 227 4.95 -11.87 1.53
CA VAL A 227 4.68 -12.62 2.76
C VAL A 227 3.72 -11.83 3.62
N ASP A 228 2.67 -12.48 4.11
CA ASP A 228 1.82 -11.94 5.18
C ASP A 228 2.56 -12.10 6.51
N ASP A 229 3.03 -11.00 7.09
CA ASP A 229 3.80 -11.01 8.33
C ASP A 229 2.95 -11.44 9.55
N LEU A 230 1.61 -11.41 9.45
CA LEU A 230 0.70 -11.88 10.51
C LEU A 230 0.62 -13.42 10.57
N THR A 231 0.74 -14.10 9.43
CA THR A 231 0.59 -15.56 9.34
C THR A 231 1.88 -16.28 8.97
N GLY A 232 2.86 -15.56 8.41
CA GLY A 232 4.06 -16.12 7.82
C GLY A 232 3.83 -16.80 6.46
N GLU A 233 2.62 -16.69 5.90
CA GLU A 233 2.25 -17.36 4.67
C GLU A 233 2.67 -16.54 3.44
N VAL A 234 3.03 -17.24 2.37
CA VAL A 234 3.29 -16.60 1.08
C VAL A 234 1.95 -16.24 0.45
N ILE A 235 1.79 -14.96 0.14
CA ILE A 235 0.60 -14.41 -0.51
C ILE A 235 0.92 -13.96 -1.94
N THR A 236 -0.13 -13.80 -2.74
CA THR A 236 -0.04 -13.19 -4.06
C THR A 236 -1.29 -12.34 -4.31
N THR A 237 -1.14 -11.22 -5.00
CA THR A 237 -2.23 -10.37 -5.50
C THR A 237 -2.52 -10.62 -6.98
N ILE A 238 -1.71 -11.48 -7.61
CA ILE A 238 -1.84 -11.90 -8.99
C ILE A 238 -2.43 -13.30 -8.95
N GLY A 239 -3.72 -13.40 -9.31
CA GLY A 239 -4.35 -14.71 -9.50
C GLY A 239 -3.48 -15.56 -10.43
N GLN A 240 -3.43 -16.88 -10.22
CA GLN A 240 -2.86 -17.76 -11.22
C GLN A 240 -3.53 -17.42 -12.56
N CYS A 241 -2.78 -16.82 -13.48
CA CYS A 241 -3.20 -16.77 -14.87
C CYS A 241 -3.53 -18.23 -15.22
N LYS A 242 -4.81 -18.53 -15.46
CA LYS A 242 -5.17 -19.72 -16.23
C LYS A 242 -4.56 -19.49 -17.61
N ILE A 243 -3.32 -19.95 -17.77
CA ILE A 243 -2.71 -20.16 -19.09
C ILE A 243 -3.42 -21.36 -19.70
#